data_AF-A0A6H2NP78-F1
#
_entry.id   AF-A0A6H2NP78-F1
#
_cell.length_a   1.000
_cell.length_b   1.000
_cell.length_c   1.000
_cell.angle_alpha   90.00
_cell.angle_beta   90.00
_cell.angle_gamma   90.00
#
_symmetry.space_group_name_H-M   'P 1'
#
loop_
_entity.id
_entity.type
_entity.pdbx_description
1 polymer ?
#
loop_
_entity_poly.entity_id
_entity_poly.type
_entity_poly.pdbx_seq_one_letter_code
_entity_poly.pdbx_strand_id
1 'polypeptide(L)' 'LRNRPMPMSMIQSQVMRSTAQGLGVAFFYYESLWYDAPEPVAERQAHFRDLFSVPASRFNLRRQA' A
#
# COMPACT_ATOMS: atom_id res chain seq x y z
N LEU A 1 16.27 2.98 -14.67
CA LEU A 1 15.72 3.20 -13.31
C LEU A 1 14.49 4.12 -13.34
N ARG A 2 13.61 4.04 -14.36
CA ARG A 2 12.41 4.89 -14.42
C ARG A 2 11.10 4.18 -14.79
N ASN A 3 11.12 2.96 -15.31
CA ASN A 3 9.92 2.25 -15.77
C ASN A 3 9.93 0.77 -15.35
N ARG A 4 10.25 0.45 -14.09
CA ARG A 4 10.13 -0.95 -13.64
C ARG A 4 8.76 -1.16 -13.01
N PRO A 5 7.88 -1.93 -13.65
CA PRO A 5 6.57 -2.21 -13.08
C PRO A 5 6.77 -2.96 -11.76
N MET A 6 6.14 -2.46 -10.70
CA MET A 6 6.30 -2.98 -9.34
C MET A 6 5.26 -4.06 -9.09
N PRO A 7 5.64 -5.34 -8.89
CA PRO A 7 4.67 -6.40 -8.62
C PRO A 7 4.02 -6.18 -7.25
N MET A 8 2.75 -6.59 -7.14
CA MET A 8 1.94 -6.44 -5.94
C MET A 8 2.58 -7.17 -4.74
N SER A 9 3.24 -8.30 -4.96
CA SER A 9 3.94 -9.05 -3.92
C SER A 9 5.07 -8.24 -3.24
N MET A 10 5.76 -7.39 -4.00
CA MET A 10 6.79 -6.51 -3.46
C MET A 10 6.17 -5.38 -2.63
N ILE A 11 5.06 -4.81 -3.11
CA ILE A 11 4.29 -3.79 -2.36
C ILE A 11 3.81 -4.36 -1.03
N GLN A 12 3.19 -5.55 -1.05
CA GLN A 12 2.72 -6.24 0.15
C GLN A 12 3.88 -6.45 1.15
N SER A 13 5.01 -6.98 0.68
CA SER A 13 6.19 -7.18 1.54
C SER A 13 6.67 -5.88 2.20
N GLN A 14 6.71 -4.77 1.46
CA GLN A 14 7.13 -3.48 2.00
C GLN A 14 6.11 -2.91 2.99
N VAL A 15 4.82 -2.99 2.68
CA VAL A 15 3.74 -2.57 3.59
C VAL A 15 3.79 -3.36 4.90
N MET A 16 3.93 -4.68 4.82
CA MET A 16 4.02 -5.54 6.00
C MET A 16 5.27 -5.23 6.84
N ARG A 17 6.43 -4.97 6.21
CA ARG A 17 7.65 -4.59 6.93
C ARG A 17 7.53 -3.24 7.63
N SER A 18 6.99 -2.22 6.95
CA SER A 18 6.80 -0.89 7.52
C SER A 18 5.81 -0.90 8.69
N THR A 19 4.67 -1.57 8.52
CA THR A 19 3.63 -1.67 9.56
C THR A 19 4.11 -2.47 10.78
N ALA A 20 4.90 -3.54 10.59
CA ALA A 20 5.53 -4.27 11.68
C ALA A 20 6.49 -3.42 12.52
N GLN A 21 7.01 -2.32 11.96
CA GLN A 21 7.84 -1.34 12.66
C GLN A 21 7.03 -0.15 13.24
N GLY A 22 5.70 -0.18 13.17
CA GLY A 22 4.85 0.93 13.58
C GLY A 22 4.92 2.15 12.65
N LEU A 23 5.44 1.97 11.43
CA LEU A 23 5.57 3.04 10.43
C LEU A 23 4.36 3.07 9.50
N GLY A 24 4.03 4.27 9.03
CA GLY A 24 3.07 4.48 7.96
C GLY A 24 3.66 4.19 6.57
N VAL A 25 2.78 4.10 5.57
CA VAL A 25 3.16 3.92 4.16
C VAL A 25 2.53 5.04 3.33
N ALA A 26 3.30 5.59 2.39
CA ALA A 26 2.81 6.57 1.42
C ALA A 26 3.21 6.13 0.00
N PHE A 27 2.30 6.36 -0.95
CA PHE A 27 2.52 6.09 -2.37
C PHE A 27 2.53 7.42 -3.12
N PHE A 28 3.48 7.59 -4.04
CA PHE A 28 3.73 8.91 -4.66
C PHE A 28 3.12 9.07 -6.05
N TYR A 29 2.84 7.98 -6.76
CA TYR A 29 2.39 8.05 -8.16
C TYR A 29 1.18 7.14 -8.40
N TYR A 30 0.08 7.73 -8.84
CA TYR A 30 -1.16 7.02 -9.18
C TYR A 30 -0.99 6.09 -10.39
N GLU A 31 -0.27 6.54 -11.42
CA GLU A 31 -0.04 5.74 -12.62
C GLU A 31 0.72 4.45 -12.30
N SER A 32 1.76 4.55 -11.48
CA SER A 32 2.52 3.39 -11.03
C SER A 32 1.75 2.50 -10.06
N LEU A 33 0.68 3.01 -9.45
CA LEU A 33 -0.22 2.22 -8.63
C LEU A 33 -1.21 1.40 -9.43
N TRP A 34 -1.59 1.76 -10.65
CA TRP A 34 -2.65 1.04 -11.36
C TRP A 34 -2.27 0.61 -12.77
N TYR A 35 -1.54 1.45 -13.49
CA TYR A 35 -1.29 1.28 -14.92
C TYR A 35 0.10 0.74 -15.22
N ASP A 36 1.13 1.12 -14.45
CA ASP A 36 2.51 0.61 -14.65
C ASP A 36 2.79 -0.60 -13.76
N ALA A 37 1.99 -1.66 -13.90
CA ALA A 37 2.06 -2.87 -13.10
C ALA A 37 1.94 -4.14 -13.96
N PRO A 38 2.50 -5.29 -13.52
CA PRO A 38 2.32 -6.55 -14.22
C PRO A 38 0.91 -7.15 -14.01
N GLU A 39 0.21 -6.77 -12.94
CA GLU A 39 -1.15 -7.25 -12.66
C GLU A 39 -2.23 -6.38 -13.34
N PRO A 40 -3.39 -6.96 -13.72
CA PRO A 40 -4.57 -6.19 -14.11
C PRO A 40 -5.02 -5.20 -13.02
N VAL A 41 -5.50 -4.04 -13.45
CA VAL A 41 -5.98 -2.96 -12.54
C VAL A 41 -6.97 -3.49 -11.51
N ALA A 42 -7.93 -4.32 -11.91
CA ALA A 42 -8.98 -4.84 -11.01
C ALA A 42 -8.44 -5.77 -9.91
N GLU A 43 -7.51 -6.66 -10.26
CA GLU A 43 -6.83 -7.57 -9.32
C GLU A 43 -6.00 -6.75 -8.32
N ARG A 44 -5.27 -5.77 -8.84
CA ARG A 44 -4.42 -4.91 -8.03
C ARG A 44 -5.24 -4.06 -7.05
N GLN A 45 -6.34 -3.46 -7.51
CA GLN A 45 -7.28 -2.76 -6.62
C GLN A 45 -7.87 -3.68 -5.54
N ALA A 46 -8.15 -4.95 -5.86
CA ALA A 46 -8.59 -5.92 -4.86
C ALA A 46 -7.50 -6.15 -3.80
N HIS A 47 -6.24 -6.35 -4.20
CA HIS A 47 -5.15 -6.49 -3.25
C HIS A 47 -4.89 -5.25 -2.38
N PHE A 48 -5.08 -4.05 -2.93
CA PHE A 48 -5.01 -2.83 -2.12
C PHE A 48 -6.15 -2.74 -1.09
N ARG A 49 -7.36 -3.20 -1.43
CA ARG A 49 -8.46 -3.33 -0.46
C ARG A 49 -8.14 -4.34 0.64
N ASP A 50 -7.49 -5.45 0.29
CA ASP A 50 -7.10 -6.47 1.28
C ASP A 50 -6.03 -5.93 2.24
N LEU A 51 -5.03 -5.22 1.73
CA LEU A 51 -3.98 -4.57 2.53
C LEU A 51 -4.50 -3.52 3.51
N PHE A 52 -5.53 -2.77 3.11
CA PHE A 52 -6.10 -1.67 3.87
C PHE A 52 -7.59 -1.90 4.18
N SER A 53 -7.92 -3.10 4.66
CA SER A 53 -9.29 -3.51 4.96
C SER A 53 -9.92 -2.74 6.12
N VAL A 54 -9.10 -2.21 7.03
CA VAL A 54 -9.55 -1.37 8.14
C VAL A 54 -9.33 0.11 7.79
N PRO A 55 -10.39 0.93 7.69
CA PRO A 55 -10.26 2.36 7.45
C PRO A 55 -9.44 3.03 8.56
N ALA A 56 -8.49 3.88 8.16
CA ALA A 56 -7.73 4.68 9.12
C ALA A 56 -8.63 5.73 9.79
N SER A 57 -8.62 5.78 11.13
CA SER A 57 -9.29 6.86 11.86
C SER A 57 -8.51 8.16 11.67
N ARG A 58 -9.20 9.20 11.19
CA ARG A 58 -8.68 10.59 11.16
C ARG A 58 -8.43 11.16 12.57
N PHE A 59 -9.09 10.60 13.59
CA PHE A 59 -8.90 10.97 14.97
C PHE A 59 -7.88 10.02 15.59
N ASN A 60 -6.64 10.49 15.72
CA ASN A 60 -5.64 9.86 16.58
C ASN A 60 -6.02 10.16 18.03
N LEU A 61 -6.85 9.30 18.64
CA LEU A 61 -6.91 9.21 20.09
C LEU A 61 -5.56 8.64 20.55
N ARG A 62 -4.58 9.52 20.80
CA ARG A 62 -3.40 9.17 21.59
C ARG A 62 -3.95 8.71 22.95
N ARG A 63 -4.05 7.39 23.14
CA ARG A 63 -4.13 6.84 24.49
C ARG A 63 -2.79 7.13 25.15
N GLN A 64 -2.74 8.21 25.92
CA GLN A 64 -1.73 8.37 26.95
C GLN A 64 -2.05 7.33 28.03
N ALA A 65 -1.08 6.47 28.31
CA ALA A 65 -1.02 5.67 29.53
C ALA A 65 -0.34 6.51 30.61
#